data_AF-A0ABD2NF89-F1
#
_entry.id   AF-A0ABD2NF89-F1
#
_cell.length_a   1.000
_cell.length_b   1.000
_cell.length_c   1.000
_cell.angle_alpha   90.00
_cell.angle_beta   90.00
_cell.angle_gamma   90.00
#
_symmetry.space_group_name_H-M   'P 1'
#
loop_
_entity.id
_entity.type
_entity.pdbx_description
1 polymer ?
#
loop_
_entity_poly.entity_id
_entity_poly.type
_entity_poly.pdbx_seq_one_letter_code
_entity_poly.pdbx_strand_id
1 'polypeptide(L)'
;MKLLYPFKWNNNYETRKFQFFSQISILIKDLILWICNFITLCGSGVWFLLTGVPMLIYCFCINSISFLTNIHVIVKKQLDWKLSITITNIYNFFVEVPIESLTGLLSIIFIIYVLSRFYILIFRYLRLILRNSYRILTERYILMKFQIKTFWLKCIRRIFTRRLVNVEKKDLEQFCIICQERSRCIVILPCRHLCLCRECNVVLRRYHSNCPICRQEIEHTMKVFL
;
A
#
# COMPACT_ATOMS: atom_id res chain seq x y z
N MET A 1 -5.23 -23.74 -42.66
CA MET A 1 -5.26 -23.97 -41.21
C MET A 1 -3.83 -24.26 -40.73
N LYS A 2 -3.07 -23.22 -40.36
CA LYS A 2 -1.77 -23.29 -39.67
C LYS A 2 -1.76 -22.11 -38.70
N LEU A 3 -1.82 -22.39 -37.40
CA LEU A 3 -1.67 -21.41 -36.35
C LEU A 3 -0.18 -21.34 -35.99
N LEU A 4 0.48 -20.23 -36.31
CA LEU A 4 1.75 -19.84 -35.70
C LEU A 4 1.61 -18.36 -35.31
N TYR A 5 1.46 -18.11 -34.01
CA TYR A 5 1.75 -16.80 -33.43
C TYR A 5 2.78 -17.00 -32.31
N PRO A 6 3.80 -16.13 -32.21
CA PRO A 6 4.89 -16.31 -31.28
C PRO A 6 4.48 -15.87 -29.87
N PHE A 7 4.81 -16.71 -28.89
CA PHE A 7 4.68 -16.41 -27.47
C PHE A 7 5.73 -15.34 -27.10
N LYS A 8 5.29 -14.09 -26.93
CA LYS A 8 6.13 -12.96 -26.51
C LYS A 8 6.42 -13.11 -25.01
N TRP A 9 7.64 -13.50 -24.66
CA TRP A 9 8.14 -13.49 -23.28
C TRP A 9 8.06 -12.05 -22.72
N ASN A 10 7.50 -11.95 -21.52
CA ASN A 10 7.03 -10.70 -20.92
C ASN A 10 8.15 -10.01 -20.14
N ASN A 11 8.99 -9.18 -20.77
CA ASN A 11 10.07 -8.37 -20.13
C ASN A 11 9.66 -7.50 -18.91
N ASN A 12 8.39 -7.49 -18.50
CA ASN A 12 7.85 -6.71 -17.37
C ASN A 12 8.07 -7.33 -15.97
N TYR A 13 8.57 -8.56 -15.85
CA TYR A 13 8.88 -9.16 -14.54
C TYR A 13 10.28 -8.74 -14.05
N GLU A 14 11.25 -8.61 -14.94
CA GLU A 14 12.63 -8.20 -14.60
C GLU A 14 12.73 -6.70 -14.28
N THR A 15 12.04 -5.86 -15.06
CA THR A 15 11.98 -4.41 -14.81
C THR A 15 11.31 -4.05 -13.48
N ARG A 16 10.29 -4.81 -13.07
CA ARG A 16 9.64 -4.64 -11.75
C ARG A 16 10.51 -5.13 -10.59
N LYS A 17 11.31 -6.17 -10.79
CA LYS A 17 12.32 -6.61 -9.80
C LYS A 17 13.37 -5.51 -9.60
N PHE A 18 13.83 -4.89 -10.68
CA PHE A 18 14.82 -3.80 -10.64
C PHE A 18 14.30 -2.54 -9.93
N GLN A 19 13.04 -2.15 -10.19
CA GLN A 19 12.38 -1.04 -9.47
C GLN A 19 12.12 -1.35 -7.99
N PHE A 20 11.87 -2.62 -7.64
CA PHE A 20 11.69 -3.04 -6.25
C PHE A 20 13.02 -3.03 -5.47
N PHE A 21 14.10 -3.51 -6.08
CA PHE A 21 15.44 -3.46 -5.48
C PHE A 21 15.96 -2.03 -5.29
N SER A 22 15.67 -1.11 -6.23
CA SER A 22 16.07 0.28 -6.09
C SER A 22 15.35 0.97 -4.92
N GLN A 23 14.04 0.72 -4.75
CA GLN A 23 13.25 1.24 -3.62
C GLN A 23 13.70 0.69 -2.27
N ILE A 24 14.08 -0.58 -2.20
CA ILE A 24 14.67 -1.18 -0.98
C ILE A 24 16.01 -0.52 -0.65
N SER A 25 16.85 -0.27 -1.65
CA SER A 25 18.16 0.36 -1.41
C SER A 25 18.02 1.79 -0.86
N ILE A 26 16.99 2.53 -1.28
CA ILE A 26 16.69 3.89 -0.80
C ILE A 26 16.20 3.83 0.66
N LEU A 27 15.27 2.91 0.95
CA LEU A 27 14.78 2.68 2.32
C LEU A 27 15.89 2.29 3.29
N ILE A 28 16.83 1.44 2.86
CA ILE A 28 17.98 1.04 3.68
C ILE A 28 18.90 2.24 3.93
N LYS A 29 19.17 3.06 2.91
CA LYS A 29 19.99 4.28 3.07
C LYS A 29 19.35 5.28 4.03
N ASP A 30 18.05 5.51 3.93
CA ASP A 30 17.33 6.42 4.82
C ASP A 30 17.30 5.90 6.26
N LEU A 31 17.17 4.58 6.44
CA LEU A 31 17.24 3.94 7.76
C LEU A 31 18.64 4.09 8.38
N ILE A 32 19.69 3.85 7.60
CA ILE A 32 21.08 4.00 8.07
C ILE A 32 21.36 5.45 8.44
N LEU A 33 20.95 6.41 7.61
CA LEU A 33 21.13 7.84 7.88
C LEU A 33 20.39 8.25 9.16
N TRP A 34 19.18 7.73 9.37
CA TRP A 34 18.42 7.98 10.59
C TRP A 34 19.09 7.39 11.83
N ILE A 35 19.60 6.15 11.75
CA ILE A 35 20.36 5.50 12.82
C ILE A 35 21.65 6.29 13.13
N CYS A 36 22.40 6.71 12.11
CA CYS A 36 23.61 7.52 12.29
C CYS A 36 23.31 8.86 12.95
N ASN A 37 22.28 9.58 12.51
CA ASN A 37 21.88 10.85 13.11
C ASN A 37 21.42 10.66 14.56
N PHE A 38 20.73 9.56 14.86
CA PHE A 38 20.33 9.20 16.20
C PHE A 38 21.54 8.93 17.11
N ILE A 39 22.51 8.14 16.64
CA ILE A 39 23.76 7.86 17.38
C ILE A 39 24.54 9.15 17.62
N THR A 40 24.65 10.04 16.64
CA THR A 40 25.33 11.34 16.78
C THR A 40 24.61 12.27 17.77
N LEU A 41 23.27 12.25 17.78
CA LEU A 41 22.47 13.03 18.74
C LEU A 41 22.64 12.48 20.18
N CYS A 42 22.58 11.17 20.35
CA CYS A 42 22.83 10.54 21.65
C CYS A 42 24.27 10.78 22.11
N GLY A 43 25.25 10.65 21.21
CA GLY A 43 26.66 10.88 21.50
C GLY A 43 26.93 12.32 21.94
N SER A 44 26.38 13.32 21.23
CA SER A 44 26.54 14.72 21.61
C SER A 44 25.80 15.09 22.90
N GLY A 45 24.62 14.50 23.14
CA GLY A 45 23.90 14.65 24.42
C GLY A 45 24.67 14.04 25.59
N VAL A 46 25.21 12.84 25.44
CA VAL A 46 26.04 12.18 26.47
C VAL A 46 27.32 12.96 26.71
N TRP A 47 28.00 13.43 25.66
CA TRP A 47 29.21 14.25 25.79
C TRP A 47 28.94 15.57 26.52
N PHE A 48 27.85 16.26 26.21
CA PHE A 48 27.46 17.48 26.91
C PHE A 48 27.08 17.24 28.38
N LEU A 49 26.43 16.11 28.69
CA LEU A 49 26.17 15.69 30.05
C LEU A 49 27.45 15.32 30.82
N LEU A 50 28.41 14.70 30.14
CA LEU A 50 29.66 14.26 30.74
C LEU A 50 30.63 15.43 30.98
N THR A 51 30.71 16.40 30.06
CA THR A 51 31.70 17.49 30.13
C THR A 51 31.09 18.84 30.45
N GLY A 52 29.92 19.15 29.88
CA GLY A 52 29.26 20.46 30.00
C GLY A 52 28.57 20.65 31.34
N VAL A 53 27.84 19.64 31.81
CA VAL A 53 27.12 19.73 33.10
C VAL A 53 28.08 19.86 34.29
N PRO A 54 29.18 19.09 34.41
CA PRO A 54 30.13 19.29 35.50
C PRO A 54 30.81 20.65 35.47
N MET A 55 31.12 21.20 34.29
CA MET A 55 31.67 22.56 34.18
C MET A 55 30.66 23.63 34.55
N LEU A 56 29.39 23.49 34.15
CA LEU A 56 28.33 24.42 34.53
C LEU A 56 28.07 24.39 36.04
N ILE A 57 28.04 23.19 36.64
CA ILE A 57 27.91 23.02 38.08
C ILE A 57 29.13 23.64 38.78
N TYR A 58 30.35 23.35 38.34
CA TYR A 58 31.56 23.92 38.91
C TYR A 58 31.59 25.46 38.85
N CYS A 59 31.23 26.03 37.69
CA CYS A 59 31.20 27.47 37.50
C CYS A 59 30.08 28.14 38.33
N PHE A 60 28.92 27.49 38.41
CA PHE A 60 27.81 27.94 39.25
C PHE A 60 28.15 27.86 40.75
N CYS A 61 28.82 26.78 41.19
CA CYS A 61 29.30 26.62 42.55
C CYS A 61 30.32 27.71 42.91
N ILE A 62 31.31 27.99 42.05
CA ILE A 62 32.30 29.05 42.28
C ILE A 62 31.65 30.42 42.36
N ASN A 63 30.75 30.75 41.42
CA ASN A 63 30.06 32.04 41.44
C ASN A 63 29.15 32.18 42.66
N SER A 64 28.47 31.11 43.07
CA SER A 64 27.64 31.09 44.28
C SER A 64 28.50 31.28 45.54
N ILE A 65 29.65 30.61 45.64
CA ILE A 65 30.57 30.76 46.77
C ILE A 65 31.13 32.19 46.81
N SER A 66 31.58 32.73 45.67
CA SER A 66 32.10 34.11 45.57
C SER A 66 31.06 35.16 45.97
N PHE A 67 29.81 34.97 45.54
CA PHE A 67 28.69 35.83 45.91
C PHE A 67 28.39 35.76 47.42
N LEU A 68 28.36 34.55 47.99
CA LEU A 68 28.17 34.35 49.44
C LEU A 68 29.30 34.97 50.26
N THR A 69 30.56 34.86 49.82
CA THR A 69 31.70 35.50 50.50
C THR A 69 31.61 37.02 50.44
N ASN A 70 31.19 37.59 49.30
CA ASN A 70 31.00 39.03 49.15
C ASN A 70 29.86 39.55 50.03
N ILE A 71 28.73 38.84 50.06
CA ILE A 71 27.61 39.17 50.98
C ILE A 71 28.08 39.07 52.43
N HIS A 72 28.82 38.03 52.81
CA HIS A 72 29.30 37.86 54.18
C HIS A 72 30.20 39.02 54.61
N VAL A 73 31.10 39.49 53.74
CA VAL A 73 31.96 40.65 54.00
C VAL A 73 31.15 41.94 54.12
N ILE A 74 30.15 42.14 53.27
CA ILE A 74 29.27 43.33 53.30
C ILE A 74 28.39 43.34 54.56
N VAL A 75 27.77 42.21 54.89
CA VAL A 75 26.89 42.03 56.06
C VAL A 75 27.68 42.19 57.37
N LYS A 76 28.87 41.58 57.48
CA LYS A 76 29.74 41.70 58.66
C LYS A 76 30.21 43.14 58.91
N LYS A 77 30.30 43.95 57.86
CA LYS A 77 30.69 45.36 57.95
C LYS A 77 29.53 46.28 58.35
N GLN A 78 28.28 45.83 58.22
CA GLN A 78 27.12 46.71 58.23
C GLN A 78 26.02 46.34 59.23
N LEU A 79 26.08 45.16 59.88
CA LEU A 79 25.03 44.70 60.80
C LEU A 79 25.51 44.44 62.23
N ASP A 80 24.74 44.95 63.21
CA ASP A 80 24.87 44.66 64.63
C ASP A 80 24.75 43.15 64.92
N TRP A 81 25.50 42.69 65.93
CA TRP A 81 25.74 41.27 66.26
C TRP A 81 24.50 40.36 66.39
N LYS A 82 23.32 40.92 66.68
CA LYS A 82 22.07 40.17 66.85
C LYS A 82 21.47 39.65 65.53
N LEU A 83 21.60 40.37 64.42
CA LEU A 83 21.01 39.95 63.14
C LEU A 83 21.89 38.92 62.41
N SER A 84 23.19 38.92 62.71
CA SER A 84 24.14 37.92 62.22
C SER A 84 23.75 36.50 62.64
N ILE A 85 23.28 36.31 63.87
CA ILE A 85 22.98 34.97 64.44
C ILE A 85 21.80 34.30 63.72
N THR A 86 20.74 35.05 63.42
CA THR A 86 19.55 34.52 62.73
C THR A 86 19.87 34.09 61.29
N ILE A 87 20.72 34.86 60.60
CA ILE A 87 21.19 34.53 59.24
C ILE A 87 22.11 33.29 59.28
N THR A 88 23.00 33.19 60.28
CA THR A 88 23.85 32.00 60.45
C THR A 88 23.02 30.75 60.74
N ASN A 89 21.92 30.83 61.48
CA ASN A 89 21.05 29.68 61.74
C ASN A 89 20.29 29.21 60.49
N ILE A 90 19.82 30.14 59.64
CA ILE A 90 19.19 29.80 58.36
C ILE A 90 20.23 29.18 57.42
N TYR A 91 21.44 29.74 57.38
CA TYR A 91 22.54 29.16 56.61
C TYR A 91 22.92 27.76 57.11
N ASN A 92 23.04 27.57 58.43
CA ASN A 92 23.31 26.25 59.03
C ASN A 92 22.20 25.25 58.70
N PHE A 93 20.92 25.67 58.67
CA PHE A 93 19.82 24.82 58.23
C PHE A 93 19.92 24.42 56.75
N PHE A 94 20.32 25.35 55.87
CA PHE A 94 20.55 25.06 54.45
C PHE A 94 21.84 24.25 54.18
N VAL A 95 22.84 24.36 55.06
CA VAL A 95 24.09 23.58 55.01
C VAL A 95 23.91 22.17 55.59
N GLU A 96 23.02 21.99 56.57
CA GLU A 96 22.67 20.68 57.14
C GLU A 96 21.87 19.80 56.18
N VAL A 97 21.15 20.39 55.22
CA VAL A 97 20.54 19.64 54.11
C VAL A 97 21.58 19.46 53.01
N PRO A 98 22.09 18.23 52.76
CA PRO A 98 23.11 18.01 51.74
C PRO A 98 22.56 18.42 50.38
N ILE A 99 23.13 19.48 49.81
CA ILE A 99 22.76 20.05 48.50
C ILE A 99 22.77 18.98 47.40
N GLU A 100 23.57 17.94 47.59
CA GLU A 100 23.64 16.73 46.76
C GLU A 100 22.26 16.05 46.61
N SER A 101 21.46 15.95 47.68
CA SER A 101 20.14 15.34 47.64
C SER A 101 19.14 16.15 46.82
N LEU A 102 19.23 17.49 46.88
CA LEU A 102 18.31 18.38 46.18
C LEU A 102 18.62 18.43 44.67
N THR A 103 19.90 18.43 44.32
CA THR A 103 20.35 18.30 42.92
C THR A 103 19.99 16.94 42.32
N GLY A 104 20.06 15.87 43.11
CA GLY A 104 19.61 14.53 42.72
C GLY A 104 18.15 14.51 42.28
N LEU A 105 17.24 15.09 43.08
CA LEU A 105 15.81 15.14 42.75
C LEU A 105 15.53 15.96 41.49
N LEU A 106 16.18 17.12 41.33
CA LEU A 106 16.02 17.95 40.14
C LEU A 106 16.55 17.24 38.88
N SER A 107 17.65 16.50 39.00
CA SER A 107 18.19 15.71 37.89
C SER A 107 17.26 14.57 37.49
N ILE A 108 16.64 13.89 38.46
CA ILE A 108 15.67 12.81 38.21
C ILE A 108 14.42 13.34 37.52
N ILE A 109 13.88 14.47 37.97
CA ILE A 109 12.71 15.12 37.34
C ILE A 109 13.04 15.53 35.89
N PHE A 110 14.24 16.06 35.66
CA PHE A 110 14.70 16.41 34.31
C PHE A 110 14.85 15.18 33.41
N ILE A 111 15.44 14.09 33.92
CA ILE A 111 15.56 12.82 33.18
C ILE A 111 14.18 12.26 32.83
N ILE A 112 13.24 12.23 33.79
CA ILE A 112 11.86 11.79 33.55
C ILE A 112 11.19 12.66 32.48
N TYR A 113 11.38 13.99 32.54
CA TYR A 113 10.85 14.90 31.52
C TYR A 113 11.43 14.59 30.13
N VAL A 114 12.75 14.45 30.00
CA VAL A 114 13.41 14.14 28.72
C VAL A 114 12.95 12.79 28.16
N LEU A 115 12.88 11.76 29.00
CA LEU A 115 12.41 10.43 28.61
C LEU A 115 10.94 10.46 28.17
N SER A 116 10.09 11.22 28.87
CA SER A 116 8.67 11.37 28.49
C SER A 116 8.51 12.03 27.11
N ARG A 117 9.30 13.07 26.84
CA ARG A 117 9.31 13.77 25.54
C ARG A 117 9.82 12.86 24.42
N PHE A 118 10.86 12.09 24.71
CA PHE A 118 11.41 11.12 23.78
C PHE A 118 10.40 10.02 23.43
N TYR A 119 9.70 9.47 24.42
CA TYR A 119 8.65 8.48 24.22
C TYR A 119 7.50 9.01 23.34
N ILE A 120 7.08 10.27 23.56
CA ILE A 120 6.05 10.91 22.73
C ILE A 120 6.51 11.03 21.27
N LEU A 121 7.77 11.39 21.02
CA LEU A 121 8.32 11.50 19.65
C LEU A 121 8.35 10.14 18.95
N ILE A 122 8.82 9.09 19.64
CA ILE A 122 8.81 7.71 19.13
C ILE A 122 7.39 7.29 18.78
N PHE A 123 6.43 7.52 19.68
CA PHE A 123 5.06 7.12 19.47
C PHE A 123 4.41 7.85 18.28
N ARG A 124 4.72 9.14 18.08
CA ARG A 124 4.29 9.90 16.90
C ARG A 124 4.88 9.33 15.61
N TYR A 125 6.16 8.96 15.64
CA TYR A 125 6.83 8.37 14.49
C TYR A 125 6.25 7.00 14.12
N LEU A 126 6.04 6.11 15.12
CA LEU A 126 5.40 4.82 14.93
C LEU A 126 3.99 4.97 14.34
N ARG A 127 3.20 5.93 14.83
CA ARG A 127 1.86 6.21 14.29
C ARG A 127 1.90 6.66 12.83
N LEU A 128 2.90 7.43 12.43
CA LEU A 128 3.09 7.83 11.03
C LEU A 128 3.45 6.64 10.14
N ILE A 129 4.36 5.78 10.58
CA ILE A 129 4.72 4.54 9.87
C ILE A 129 3.49 3.65 9.70
N LEU A 130 2.74 3.41 10.78
CA LEU A 130 1.51 2.61 10.76
C LEU A 130 0.47 3.20 9.82
N ARG A 131 0.29 4.53 9.82
CA ARG A 131 -0.62 5.20 8.88
C ARG A 131 -0.18 5.01 7.43
N ASN A 132 1.12 5.17 7.15
CA ASN A 132 1.64 5.03 5.79
C ASN A 132 1.59 3.58 5.30
N SER A 133 1.92 2.60 6.17
CA SER A 133 1.84 1.18 5.85
C SER A 133 0.39 0.73 5.61
N TYR A 134 -0.56 1.18 6.45
CA TYR A 134 -1.97 0.90 6.27
C TYR A 134 -2.51 1.49 4.95
N ARG A 135 -2.08 2.70 4.57
CA ARG A 135 -2.45 3.34 3.28
C ARG A 135 -2.00 2.53 2.08
N ILE A 136 -0.75 2.06 2.07
CA ILE A 136 -0.20 1.23 0.98
C ILE A 136 -0.96 -0.11 0.86
N LEU A 137 -1.30 -0.72 2.00
CA LEU A 137 -2.09 -1.97 2.02
C LEU A 137 -3.51 -1.78 1.50
N THR A 138 -4.17 -0.67 1.88
CA THR A 138 -5.53 -0.35 1.42
C THR A 138 -5.58 -0.04 -0.07
N GLU A 139 -4.64 0.75 -0.60
CA GLU A 139 -4.54 1.02 -2.05
C GLU A 139 -4.33 -0.27 -2.85
N ARG A 140 -3.43 -1.15 -2.40
CA ARG A 140 -3.20 -2.45 -3.04
C ARG A 140 -4.44 -3.34 -3.00
N TYR A 141 -5.15 -3.38 -1.88
CA TYR A 141 -6.38 -4.14 -1.73
C TYR A 141 -7.49 -3.65 -2.68
N ILE A 142 -7.66 -2.33 -2.79
CA ILE A 142 -8.67 -1.72 -3.68
C ILE A 142 -8.36 -2.00 -5.15
N LEU A 143 -7.11 -1.84 -5.58
CA LEU A 143 -6.69 -2.11 -6.97
C LEU A 143 -6.87 -3.59 -7.33
N MET A 144 -6.52 -4.50 -6.43
CA MET A 144 -6.72 -5.94 -6.63
C MET A 144 -8.20 -6.29 -6.78
N LYS A 145 -9.06 -5.72 -5.92
CA LYS A 145 -10.52 -5.92 -5.99
C LYS A 145 -11.12 -5.31 -7.26
N PHE A 146 -10.59 -4.17 -7.73
CA PHE A 146 -11.00 -3.53 -8.99
C PHE A 146 -10.63 -4.36 -10.22
N GLN A 147 -9.42 -4.92 -10.27
CA GLN A 147 -8.99 -5.82 -11.35
C GLN A 147 -9.85 -7.09 -11.41
N ILE A 148 -10.15 -7.72 -10.27
CA ILE A 148 -10.98 -8.92 -10.23
C ILE A 148 -12.40 -8.61 -10.72
N LYS A 149 -13.00 -7.50 -10.27
CA LYS A 149 -14.36 -7.09 -10.67
C LYS A 149 -14.47 -6.78 -12.16
N THR A 150 -13.51 -6.04 -12.71
CA THR A 150 -13.47 -5.71 -14.14
C THR A 150 -13.24 -6.94 -15.00
N PHE A 151 -12.37 -7.85 -14.56
CA PHE A 151 -12.15 -9.14 -15.22
C PHE A 151 -13.42 -10.01 -15.21
N TRP A 152 -14.10 -10.13 -14.06
CA TRP A 152 -15.35 -10.89 -13.93
C TRP A 152 -16.46 -10.34 -14.84
N LEU A 153 -16.65 -9.02 -14.88
CA LEU A 153 -17.64 -8.37 -15.75
C LEU A 153 -17.34 -8.64 -17.23
N LYS A 154 -16.07 -8.58 -17.64
CA LYS A 154 -15.65 -8.88 -19.01
C LYS A 154 -15.93 -10.34 -19.38
N CYS A 155 -15.68 -11.27 -18.47
CA CYS A 155 -15.97 -12.70 -18.66
C CYS A 155 -17.47 -12.97 -18.74
N ILE A 156 -18.29 -12.45 -17.82
CA ILE A 156 -19.77 -12.57 -17.87
C ILE A 156 -20.28 -12.08 -19.22
N ARG A 157 -19.89 -10.86 -19.62
CA ARG A 157 -20.35 -10.26 -20.88
C ARG A 157 -20.03 -11.18 -22.06
N ARG A 158 -18.82 -11.75 -22.09
CA ARG A 158 -18.38 -12.66 -23.17
C ARG A 158 -19.18 -13.96 -23.22
N ILE A 159 -19.50 -14.53 -22.06
CA ILE A 159 -20.34 -15.73 -21.96
C ILE A 159 -21.76 -15.41 -22.45
N PHE A 160 -22.33 -14.28 -22.01
CA PHE A 160 -23.66 -13.85 -22.42
C PHE A 160 -23.74 -13.62 -23.93
N THR A 161 -22.80 -12.88 -24.52
CA THR A 161 -22.75 -12.67 -25.98
C THR A 161 -22.62 -13.98 -26.74
N ARG A 162 -21.77 -14.91 -26.28
CA ARG A 162 -21.67 -16.25 -26.90
C ARG A 162 -22.99 -17.00 -26.84
N ARG A 163 -23.72 -16.91 -25.72
CA ARG A 163 -25.01 -17.58 -25.55
C ARG A 163 -26.07 -17.00 -26.50
N LEU A 164 -26.15 -15.68 -26.64
CA LEU A 164 -27.05 -15.02 -27.60
C LEU A 164 -26.77 -15.44 -29.05
N VAL A 165 -25.49 -15.37 -29.47
CA VAL A 165 -25.09 -15.78 -30.83
C VAL A 165 -25.39 -17.26 -31.08
N ASN A 166 -25.25 -18.13 -30.07
CA ASN A 166 -25.58 -19.55 -30.21
C ASN A 166 -27.09 -19.79 -30.32
N VAL A 167 -27.93 -18.96 -29.70
CA VAL A 167 -29.40 -19.04 -29.85
C VAL A 167 -29.77 -18.61 -31.27
N GLU A 168 -29.30 -17.44 -31.72
CA GLU A 168 -29.55 -16.95 -33.10
C GLU A 168 -29.08 -17.96 -34.16
N LYS A 169 -27.90 -18.58 -33.96
CA LYS A 169 -27.41 -19.63 -34.86
C LYS A 169 -28.32 -20.85 -34.89
N LYS A 170 -28.81 -21.31 -33.73
CA LYS A 170 -29.74 -22.45 -33.67
C LYS A 170 -31.04 -22.15 -34.38
N ASP A 171 -31.56 -20.93 -34.24
CA ASP A 171 -32.78 -20.50 -34.92
C ASP A 171 -32.56 -20.50 -36.44
N LEU A 172 -31.46 -19.90 -36.92
CA LEU A 172 -31.09 -19.92 -38.35
C LEU A 172 -30.83 -21.34 -38.89
N GLU A 173 -30.32 -22.24 -38.06
CA GLU A 173 -30.17 -23.67 -38.35
C GLU A 173 -31.49 -24.46 -38.26
N GLN A 174 -32.65 -23.84 -38.07
CA GLN A 174 -33.93 -24.55 -38.16
C GLN A 174 -34.74 -24.15 -39.40
N PHE A 175 -34.46 -22.97 -39.96
CA PHE A 175 -35.17 -22.42 -41.10
C PHE A 175 -34.51 -22.72 -42.46
N CYS A 176 -35.34 -22.75 -43.49
CA CYS A 176 -34.95 -22.92 -44.89
C CYS A 176 -33.93 -21.86 -45.28
N ILE A 177 -32.82 -22.27 -45.91
CA ILE A 177 -31.75 -21.33 -46.28
C ILE A 177 -32.16 -20.36 -47.39
N ILE A 178 -33.24 -20.64 -48.12
CA ILE A 178 -33.77 -19.79 -49.20
C ILE A 178 -34.76 -18.77 -48.66
N CYS A 179 -35.81 -19.20 -47.97
CA CYS A 179 -36.86 -18.29 -47.51
C CYS A 179 -36.69 -17.80 -46.07
N GLN A 180 -35.86 -18.45 -45.26
CA GLN A 180 -35.59 -18.14 -43.84
C GLN A 180 -36.81 -18.06 -42.90
N GLU A 181 -38.01 -18.33 -43.40
CA GLU A 181 -39.27 -18.28 -42.65
C GLU A 181 -39.80 -19.66 -42.22
N ARG A 182 -39.61 -20.68 -43.06
CA ARG A 182 -40.22 -22.01 -42.88
C ARG A 182 -39.17 -23.05 -42.48
N SER A 183 -39.55 -24.02 -41.65
CA SER A 183 -38.63 -25.05 -41.17
C SER A 183 -38.11 -25.95 -42.30
N ARG A 184 -36.86 -26.39 -42.15
CA ARG A 184 -36.21 -27.32 -43.09
C ARG A 184 -36.82 -28.70 -42.94
N CYS A 185 -37.33 -29.25 -44.04
CA CYS A 185 -37.96 -30.58 -44.04
C CYS A 185 -37.55 -31.44 -45.24
N ILE A 186 -36.66 -30.95 -46.11
CA ILE A 186 -36.23 -31.68 -47.31
C ILE A 186 -34.72 -31.98 -47.24
N VAL A 187 -34.39 -33.26 -47.31
CA VAL A 187 -33.02 -33.79 -47.45
C VAL A 187 -32.72 -34.01 -48.93
N ILE A 188 -31.56 -33.54 -49.37
CA ILE A 188 -31.07 -33.68 -50.75
C ILE A 188 -30.12 -34.88 -50.84
N LEU A 189 -30.26 -35.75 -51.84
CA LEU A 189 -29.38 -36.91 -52.09
C LEU A 189 -28.59 -36.71 -53.39
N PRO A 190 -27.31 -37.15 -53.46
CA PRO A 190 -26.60 -37.99 -52.47
C PRO A 190 -25.94 -37.23 -51.31
N CYS A 191 -25.89 -35.89 -51.34
CA CYS A 191 -25.13 -35.08 -50.38
C CYS A 191 -25.68 -35.04 -48.92
N ARG A 192 -26.92 -35.51 -48.69
CA ARG A 192 -27.64 -35.59 -47.40
C ARG A 192 -27.80 -34.26 -46.66
N HIS A 193 -27.80 -33.12 -47.36
CA HIS A 193 -28.05 -31.82 -46.72
C HIS A 193 -29.55 -31.58 -46.50
N LEU A 194 -29.94 -31.34 -45.24
CA LEU A 194 -31.27 -30.86 -44.85
C LEU A 194 -31.28 -29.33 -44.88
N CYS A 195 -31.72 -28.72 -45.97
CA CYS A 195 -31.58 -27.27 -46.16
C CYS A 195 -32.81 -26.52 -46.66
N LEU A 196 -33.85 -27.22 -47.13
CA LEU A 196 -35.00 -26.60 -47.80
C LEU A 196 -36.33 -26.91 -47.11
N CYS A 197 -37.29 -25.99 -47.24
CA CYS A 197 -38.71 -26.25 -47.00
C CYS A 197 -39.36 -26.82 -48.27
N ARG A 198 -40.62 -27.25 -48.14
CA ARG A 198 -41.37 -27.89 -49.23
C ARG A 198 -41.55 -26.99 -50.45
N GLU A 199 -41.92 -25.71 -50.26
CA GLU A 199 -42.16 -24.81 -51.40
C GLU A 199 -40.86 -24.47 -52.11
N CYS A 200 -39.80 -24.17 -51.35
CA CYS A 200 -38.50 -23.84 -51.94
C CYS A 200 -37.88 -25.01 -52.71
N ASN A 201 -38.11 -26.26 -52.30
CA ASN A 201 -37.65 -27.44 -53.04
C ASN A 201 -38.32 -27.56 -54.43
N VAL A 202 -39.61 -27.25 -54.55
CA VAL A 202 -40.32 -27.29 -55.83
C VAL A 202 -39.80 -26.24 -56.79
N VAL A 203 -39.56 -25.02 -56.28
CA VAL A 203 -38.98 -23.93 -57.07
C VAL A 203 -37.54 -24.27 -57.48
N LEU A 204 -36.72 -24.76 -56.56
CA LEU A 204 -35.33 -25.12 -56.83
C LEU A 204 -35.24 -26.16 -57.95
N ARG A 205 -36.01 -27.27 -57.87
CA ARG A 205 -36.03 -28.30 -58.92
C ARG A 205 -36.43 -27.80 -60.31
N ARG A 206 -37.14 -26.67 -60.42
CA ARG A 206 -37.54 -26.08 -61.71
C ARG A 206 -36.46 -25.20 -62.32
N TYR A 207 -35.68 -24.48 -61.50
CA TYR A 207 -34.75 -23.46 -61.98
C TYR A 207 -33.26 -23.84 -61.81
N HIS A 208 -32.91 -24.62 -60.79
CA HIS A 208 -31.53 -25.01 -60.48
C HIS A 208 -31.47 -26.40 -59.79
N SER A 209 -30.85 -27.39 -60.43
CA SER A 209 -30.78 -28.79 -59.94
C SER A 209 -29.60 -29.09 -59.02
N ASN A 210 -29.04 -28.09 -58.31
CA ASN A 210 -27.86 -28.27 -57.45
C ASN A 210 -28.18 -27.93 -55.98
N CYS A 211 -27.54 -28.64 -55.06
CA CYS A 211 -27.64 -28.39 -53.62
C CYS A 211 -27.11 -26.98 -53.28
N PRO A 212 -27.86 -26.12 -52.57
CA PRO A 212 -27.37 -24.78 -52.28
C PRO A 212 -26.24 -24.71 -51.23
N ILE A 213 -26.01 -25.80 -50.48
CA ILE A 213 -24.91 -25.88 -49.50
C ILE A 213 -23.61 -26.33 -50.15
N CYS A 214 -23.63 -27.45 -50.89
CA CYS A 214 -22.42 -28.10 -51.40
C CYS A 214 -22.29 -28.08 -52.92
N ARG A 215 -23.27 -27.53 -53.64
CA ARG A 215 -23.33 -27.41 -55.11
C ARG A 215 -23.36 -28.73 -55.89
N GLN A 216 -23.42 -29.87 -55.20
CA GLN A 216 -23.59 -31.18 -55.82
C GLN A 216 -24.97 -31.31 -56.49
N GLU A 217 -25.02 -32.02 -57.62
CA GLU A 217 -26.26 -32.25 -58.37
C GLU A 217 -27.26 -33.08 -57.56
N ILE A 218 -28.54 -32.77 -57.73
CA ILE A 218 -29.65 -33.37 -56.99
C ILE A 218 -30.21 -34.55 -57.78
N GLU A 219 -29.99 -35.77 -57.29
CA GLU A 219 -30.60 -36.98 -57.86
C GLU A 219 -32.01 -37.18 -57.29
N HIS A 220 -32.10 -37.21 -55.95
CA HIS A 220 -33.34 -37.47 -55.24
C HIS A 220 -33.52 -36.53 -54.04
N THR A 221 -34.76 -36.30 -53.61
CA THR A 221 -35.05 -35.52 -52.40
C THR A 221 -36.05 -36.27 -51.54
N MET A 222 -35.80 -36.30 -50.23
CA MET A 222 -36.64 -36.98 -49.26
C MET A 222 -37.22 -35.95 -48.30
N LYS A 223 -38.52 -36.07 -47.99
CA LYS A 223 -39.14 -35.26 -46.95
C LYS A 223 -38.96 -35.96 -45.59
N VAL A 224 -38.48 -35.21 -44.61
CA VAL A 224 -38.35 -35.63 -43.22
C VAL A 224 -39.39 -34.88 -42.39
N PHE A 225 -39.99 -35.58 -41.44
CA PHE A 225 -40.87 -35.01 -40.43
C PHE A 225 -40.05 -34.87 -39.15
N LEU A 226 -39.86 -33.64 -38.70
CA LEU A 226 -39.15 -33.28 -37.46
C LEU A 226 -40.17 -32.92 -36.39
#